data_AF-A0A0S3T4D8-F1
#
_entry.id   AF-A0A0S3T4D8-F1
#
_cell.length_a   1.000
_cell.length_b   1.000
_cell.length_c   1.000
_cell.angle_alpha   90.00
_cell.angle_beta   90.00
_cell.angle_gamma   90.00
#
_symmetry.space_group_name_H-M   'P 1'
#
loop_
_entity.id
_entity.type
_entity.pdbx_description
1 polymer ?
#
loop_
_entity_poly.entity_id
_entity_poly.type
_entity_poly.pdbx_seq_one_letter_code
_entity_poly.pdbx_strand_id
1 'polypeptide(L)'
;HGFARNVDWTLVDSENAEGSPVVTMELKDSPYSRAMWDFSFHALFKVTLNAKSLSTELTVKNTDSKAFSFSTALHTYFRVSDWGRKFG
;
A
#
# COMPACT_ATOMS: atom_id res chain seq x y z
N HIS A 1 -9.11 -10.09 0.48
CA HIS A 1 -8.14 -9.01 0.23
C HIS A 1 -6.95 -9.03 1.20
N GLY A 2 -6.55 -10.21 1.69
CA GLY A 2 -5.45 -10.31 2.67
C GLY A 2 -5.70 -9.50 3.94
N PHE A 3 -4.61 -9.16 4.62
CA PHE A 3 -4.63 -8.52 5.94
C PHE A 3 -4.05 -7.12 5.98
N ALA A 4 -3.30 -6.71 4.95
CA ALA A 4 -2.56 -5.44 4.94
C ALA A 4 -3.44 -4.19 5.13
N ARG A 5 -4.74 -4.28 4.81
CA ARG A 5 -5.74 -3.21 4.98
C ARG A 5 -6.39 -3.17 6.37
N ASN A 6 -6.13 -4.16 7.22
CA ASN A 6 -6.78 -4.35 8.53
C ASN A 6 -5.82 -4.02 9.70
N VAL A 7 -4.61 -3.55 9.41
CA VAL A 7 -3.54 -3.33 10.39
C VAL A 7 -2.93 -1.96 10.16
N ASP A 8 -2.37 -1.40 11.23
CA ASP A 8 -1.66 -0.13 11.15
C ASP A 8 -0.30 -0.31 10.47
N TRP A 9 0.05 0.68 9.64
CA TRP A 9 1.37 0.82 9.05
C TRP A 9 2.16 1.87 9.83
N THR A 10 3.47 1.70 9.95
CA THR A 10 4.33 2.64 10.68
C THR A 10 4.95 3.64 9.72
N LEU A 11 4.86 4.94 10.01
CA LEU A 11 5.58 5.97 9.25
C LEU A 11 7.09 5.84 9.50
N VAL A 12 7.87 5.67 8.44
CA VAL A 12 9.34 5.50 8.53
C VAL A 12 10.11 6.62 7.87
N ASP A 13 9.47 7.37 6.97
CA ASP A 13 10.09 8.51 6.31
C ASP A 13 9.02 9.52 5.88
N SER A 14 9.37 10.80 5.92
CA SER A 14 8.53 11.90 5.46
C SER A 14 9.37 13.06 4.99
N GLU A 15 9.14 13.50 3.76
CA GLU A 15 9.87 14.59 3.12
C GLU A 15 8.89 15.57 2.49
N ASN A 16 9.30 16.82 2.33
CA ASN A 16 8.54 17.82 1.60
C ASN A 16 9.49 18.75 0.84
N ALA A 17 10.04 18.23 -0.26
CA ALA A 17 10.88 19.00 -1.16
C ALA A 17 10.00 19.81 -2.12
N GLU A 18 10.16 21.13 -2.13
CA GLU A 18 9.60 22.04 -3.13
C GLU A 18 8.07 21.87 -3.38
N GLY A 19 7.31 21.55 -2.32
CA GLY A 19 5.85 21.40 -2.39
C GLY A 19 5.38 20.04 -2.94
N SER A 20 6.28 19.05 -3.02
CA SER A 20 5.95 17.66 -3.35
C SER A 20 6.12 16.78 -2.12
N PRO A 21 5.14 16.71 -1.20
CA PRO A 21 5.27 15.92 -0.01
C PRO A 21 5.27 14.42 -0.33
N VAL A 22 6.15 13.71 0.37
CA VAL A 22 6.36 12.26 0.25
C VAL A 22 6.28 11.65 1.64
N VAL A 23 5.59 10.52 1.76
CA VAL A 23 5.62 9.69 2.97
C VAL A 23 5.91 8.25 2.58
N THR A 24 6.72 7.57 3.40
CA THR A 24 6.94 6.13 3.29
C THR A 24 6.49 5.48 4.59
N MET A 25 5.62 4.49 4.47
CA MET A 25 5.15 3.69 5.59
C MET A 25 5.61 2.25 5.43
N GLU A 26 5.84 1.55 6.54
CA GLU A 26 6.22 0.15 6.54
C GLU A 26 5.18 -0.75 7.20
N LEU A 27 5.15 -1.99 6.73
CA LEU A 27 4.49 -3.12 7.36
C LEU A 27 5.45 -4.31 7.39
N LYS A 28 5.67 -4.86 8.58
CA LYS A 28 6.45 -6.09 8.80
C LYS A 28 5.53 -7.19 9.31
N ASP A 29 6.01 -8.43 9.27
CA ASP A 29 5.28 -9.52 9.88
C ASP A 29 5.10 -9.31 11.39
N SER A 30 3.93 -9.70 11.87
CA SER A 30 3.54 -9.68 13.28
C SER A 30 2.91 -11.03 13.64
N PRO A 31 2.70 -11.34 14.93
CA PRO A 31 1.98 -12.56 15.31
C PRO A 31 0.63 -12.71 14.60
N TYR A 32 -0.10 -11.61 14.37
CA TYR A 32 -1.37 -11.62 13.64
C TYR A 32 -1.21 -11.98 12.17
N SER A 33 -0.24 -11.39 11.46
CA SER A 33 -0.03 -11.71 10.05
C SER A 33 0.54 -13.12 9.88
N ARG A 34 1.47 -13.55 10.75
CA ARG A 34 2.04 -14.90 10.75
C ARG A 34 0.98 -15.98 10.99
N ALA A 35 -0.02 -15.70 11.81
CA ALA A 35 -1.16 -16.60 12.01
C ALA A 35 -2.03 -16.79 10.74
N MET A 36 -2.06 -15.81 9.84
CA MET A 36 -2.78 -15.91 8.56
C MET A 36 -1.92 -16.40 7.41
N TRP A 37 -0.64 -16.03 7.41
CA TRP A 37 0.34 -16.32 6.38
C TRP A 37 1.75 -16.31 6.99
N ASP A 38 2.26 -17.50 7.28
CA ASP A 38 3.46 -17.73 8.10
C ASP A 38 4.79 -17.49 7.33
N PHE A 39 4.98 -16.25 6.87
CA PHE A 39 6.19 -15.76 6.24
C PHE A 39 6.62 -14.43 6.83
N SER A 40 7.93 -14.21 6.90
CA SER A 40 8.52 -12.92 7.24
C SER A 40 8.66 -12.08 5.99
N PHE A 41 8.20 -10.84 6.09
CA PHE A 41 8.19 -9.92 4.96
C PHE A 41 8.44 -8.50 5.46
N HIS A 42 8.85 -7.65 4.52
CA HIS A 42 8.89 -6.21 4.73
C HIS A 42 8.24 -5.53 3.54
N ALA A 43 7.12 -4.87 3.78
CA ALA A 43 6.43 -4.06 2.80
C ALA A 43 6.68 -2.58 3.08
N LEU A 44 6.97 -1.83 2.02
CA LEU A 44 7.05 -0.37 2.03
C LEU A 44 5.98 0.17 1.10
N PHE A 45 5.21 1.13 1.60
CA PHE A 45 4.22 1.87 0.82
C PHE A 45 4.61 3.34 0.80
N LYS A 46 5.05 3.81 -0.37
CA LYS A 46 5.47 5.18 -0.62
C LYS A 46 4.36 5.92 -1.34
N VAL A 47 4.01 7.10 -0.83
CA VAL A 47 3.01 8.00 -1.40
C VAL A 47 3.68 9.33 -1.70
N THR A 48 3.64 9.74 -2.96
CA THR A 48 4.12 11.05 -3.42
C THR A 48 2.94 11.85 -3.93
N LEU A 49 2.71 13.02 -3.33
CA LEU A 49 1.75 13.99 -3.83
C LEU A 49 2.46 14.98 -4.75
N ASN A 50 1.96 15.08 -5.98
CA ASN A 50 2.39 16.09 -6.95
C ASN A 50 1.24 17.07 -7.19
N ALA A 51 1.53 18.21 -7.83
CA ALA A 51 0.54 19.25 -8.08
C ALA A 51 -0.76 18.79 -8.77
N LYS A 52 -0.72 17.73 -9.59
CA LYS A 52 -1.87 17.21 -10.36
C LYS A 52 -2.01 15.69 -10.33
N SER A 53 -1.22 14.99 -9.53
CA SER A 53 -1.23 13.52 -9.48
C SER A 53 -0.84 12.99 -8.11
N LEU A 54 -1.29 11.77 -7.83
CA LEU A 54 -0.88 10.98 -6.69
C LEU A 54 -0.10 9.77 -7.24
N SER A 55 1.15 9.60 -6.83
CA SER A 55 1.93 8.40 -7.11
C SER A 55 1.94 7.51 -5.88
N THR A 56 1.76 6.21 -6.09
CA THR A 56 1.78 5.20 -5.03
C THR A 56 2.66 4.05 -5.46
N GLU A 57 3.60 3.65 -4.61
CA GLU A 57 4.51 2.53 -4.85
C GLU A 57 4.43 1.56 -3.68
N LEU A 58 4.18 0.28 -3.98
CA LEU A 58 4.21 -0.81 -3.00
C LEU A 58 5.37 -1.73 -3.35
N THR A 59 6.39 -1.75 -2.49
CA THR A 59 7.50 -2.70 -2.56
C THR A 59 7.31 -3.77 -1.50
N VAL A 60 7.46 -5.04 -1.87
CA VAL A 60 7.41 -6.17 -0.93
C VAL A 60 8.69 -6.96 -1.05
N LYS A 61 9.42 -7.07 0.06
CA LYS A 61 10.64 -7.86 0.18
C LYS A 61 10.33 -9.15 0.94
N ASN A 62 10.73 -10.28 0.37
CA ASN A 62 10.83 -11.52 1.13
C ASN A 62 11.99 -11.42 2.12
N THR A 63 11.72 -11.49 3.41
CA THR A 63 12.77 -11.53 4.45
C THR A 63 12.81 -12.86 5.18
N ASP A 64 12.00 -13.83 4.73
CA ASP A 64 12.02 -15.21 5.21
C ASP A 64 13.16 -16.00 4.53
N SER A 65 13.46 -17.18 5.08
CA SER A 65 14.37 -18.14 4.45
C SER A 65 13.67 -18.99 3.38
N LYS A 66 12.34 -19.02 3.41
CA LYS A 66 11.49 -19.75 2.45
C LYS A 66 11.07 -18.84 1.31
N ALA A 67 11.02 -19.37 0.09
CA ALA A 67 10.32 -18.70 -1.00
C ALA A 67 8.82 -18.57 -0.67
N PHE A 68 8.22 -17.45 -1.08
CA PHE A 68 6.81 -17.16 -0.85
C PHE A 68 6.12 -16.71 -2.14
N SER A 69 4.81 -16.85 -2.18
CA SER A 69 3.96 -16.35 -3.26
C SER A 69 2.88 -15.47 -2.67
N PHE A 70 2.58 -14.37 -3.34
CA PHE A 70 1.61 -13.39 -2.87
C PHE A 70 0.92 -12.71 -4.05
N SER A 71 -0.17 -12.01 -3.75
CA SER A 71 -0.84 -11.13 -4.70
C SER A 71 -1.06 -9.77 -4.06
N THR A 72 -1.02 -8.71 -4.85
CA THR A 72 -1.26 -7.34 -4.39
C THR A 72 -2.28 -6.65 -5.30
N ALA A 73 -3.03 -5.73 -4.72
CA ALA A 73 -3.91 -4.85 -5.45
C ALA A 73 -4.05 -3.53 -4.68
N LEU A 74 -4.04 -2.41 -5.40
CA LEU A 74 -4.43 -1.11 -4.87
C LEU A 74 -5.89 -0.89 -5.24
N HIS A 75 -6.75 -0.78 -4.23
CA HIS A 75 -8.20 -0.70 -4.43
C HIS A 75 -8.67 0.76 -4.53
N THR A 76 -8.16 1.47 -5.54
CA THR A 76 -8.41 2.91 -5.72
C THR A 76 -9.86 3.18 -6.14
N TYR A 77 -10.55 4.04 -5.39
CA TYR A 77 -11.89 4.52 -5.73
C TYR A 77 -11.81 5.90 -6.36
N PHE A 78 -12.15 6.00 -7.65
CA PHE A 78 -12.22 7.28 -8.35
C PHE A 78 -13.58 7.93 -8.13
N ARG A 79 -13.58 9.22 -7.78
CA ARG A 79 -14.79 10.03 -7.76
C ARG A 79 -15.22 10.33 -9.19
N VAL A 80 -16.43 9.93 -9.56
CA VAL A 80 -17.06 10.24 -10.85
C VAL A 80 -18.27 11.14 -10.65
N SER A 81 -18.58 11.99 -11.62
CA SER A 81 -19.71 12.93 -11.55
C SER A 81 -21.06 12.30 -11.92
N ASP A 82 -21.05 11.24 -12.72
CA ASP A 82 -22.22 10.45 -13.13
C ASP A 82 -21.76 9.00 -13.35
N TRP A 83 -22.62 8.04 -13.00
CA TRP A 83 -22.41 6.62 -13.26
C TRP A 83 -23.70 6.03 -13.87
N GLY A 84 -23.94 6.31 -15.14
CA GLY A 84 -24.98 5.64 -15.93
C GLY A 84 -26.19 6.51 -16.28
N ARG A 85 -26.08 7.23 -17.41
CA ARG A 85 -27.25 7.60 -18.19
C ARG A 85 -27.75 6.39 -18.98
N LYS A 86 -28.90 5.83 -18.59
CA LYS A 86 -29.71 5.02 -19.50
C LYS A 86 -30.31 5.95 -20.54
N PHE A 87 -29.86 5.87 -21.79
CA PHE A 87 -30.65 6.34 -22.92
C PHE A 87 -31.81 5.35 -23.08
N GLY A 88 -33.02 5.80 -22.77
CA GLY A 88 -34.25 5.16 -23.21
C GLY A 88 -34.63 5.64 -24.60
#